data_AF-A0A354IQ89-F1
#
_entry.id   AF-A0A354IQ89-F1
#
_cell.length_a   1.000
_cell.length_b   1.000
_cell.length_c   1.000
_cell.angle_alpha   90.00
_cell.angle_beta   90.00
_cell.angle_gamma   90.00
#
_symmetry.space_group_name_H-M   'P 1'
#
loop_
_entity.id
_entity.type
_entity.pdbx_description
1 polymer ?
#
loop_
_entity_poly.entity_id
_entity_poly.type
_entity_poly.pdbx_seq_one_letter_code
_entity_poly.pdbx_strand_id
1 'polypeptide(L)'
;MFSIEDFAQLQFLVGRWRGESADGKPFFEEYDHPEARVFQSHRYADESFAERTDGSTIAYEDGEVTSTWGDFTWRASRIGADSAVFEPVSAPSRFEWRRVDESTLEARQRWTAEGKEQQHTIRMTRVIKI
;
A
#
# COMPACT_ATOMS: atom_id res chain seq x y z
N MET A 1 -9.90 -17.61 -2.77
CA MET A 1 -10.52 -16.65 -3.70
C MET A 1 -11.16 -15.57 -2.85
N PHE A 2 -10.94 -14.30 -3.18
CA PHE A 2 -11.54 -13.16 -2.50
C PHE A 2 -12.91 -12.84 -3.10
N SER A 3 -13.77 -12.24 -2.29
CA SER A 3 -14.99 -11.56 -2.74
C SER A 3 -14.75 -10.06 -2.92
N ILE A 4 -15.73 -9.37 -3.52
CA ILE A 4 -15.72 -7.91 -3.57
C ILE A 4 -15.82 -7.27 -2.18
N GLU A 5 -16.46 -7.96 -1.23
CA GLU A 5 -16.58 -7.51 0.16
C GLU A 5 -15.24 -7.62 0.89
N ASP A 6 -14.46 -8.67 0.61
CA ASP A 6 -13.09 -8.77 1.09
C ASP A 6 -12.23 -7.65 0.52
N PHE A 7 -12.33 -7.39 -0.79
CA PHE A 7 -11.60 -6.29 -1.43
C PHE A 7 -11.96 -4.92 -0.84
N ALA A 8 -13.24 -4.69 -0.54
CA ALA A 8 -13.72 -3.46 0.08
C ALA A 8 -13.10 -3.22 1.47
N GLN A 9 -12.58 -4.26 2.16
CA GLN A 9 -11.87 -4.11 3.43
C GLN A 9 -10.55 -3.34 3.31
N LEU A 10 -10.07 -3.04 2.09
CA LEU A 10 -8.92 -2.13 1.89
C LEU A 10 -9.26 -0.66 2.16
N GLN A 11 -10.50 -0.32 2.51
CA GLN A 11 -10.90 1.08 2.72
C GLN A 11 -10.15 1.77 3.87
N PHE A 12 -9.49 1.01 4.76
CA PHE A 12 -8.61 1.60 5.78
C PHE A 12 -7.41 2.35 5.20
N LEU A 13 -7.02 2.07 3.95
CA LEU A 13 -5.94 2.77 3.26
C LEU A 13 -6.35 4.18 2.82
N VAL A 14 -7.63 4.38 2.50
CA VAL A 14 -8.11 5.61 1.84
C VAL A 14 -7.78 6.84 2.66
N GLY A 15 -7.08 7.78 2.05
CA GLY A 15 -6.64 9.02 2.68
C GLY A 15 -5.27 9.47 2.21
N ARG A 16 -4.79 10.54 2.84
CA ARG A 16 -3.47 11.12 2.60
C ARG A 16 -2.54 10.82 3.76
N TRP A 17 -1.31 10.47 3.42
CA TRP A 17 -0.35 9.96 4.37
C TRP A 17 1.02 10.60 4.11
N ARG A 18 1.74 10.86 5.20
CA ARG A 18 3.13 11.27 5.19
C ARG A 18 3.94 10.13 5.79
N GLY A 19 4.86 9.57 5.02
CA GLY A 19 5.86 8.63 5.49
C GLY A 19 7.24 9.25 5.58
N GLU A 20 8.18 8.47 6.11
CA GLU A 20 9.59 8.78 6.12
C GLU A 20 10.36 7.61 5.50
N SER A 21 11.20 7.89 4.50
CA SER A 21 12.07 6.89 3.89
C SER A 21 13.26 6.57 4.79
N ALA A 22 14.00 5.51 4.47
CA ALA A 22 15.16 5.08 5.26
C ALA A 22 16.28 6.14 5.37
N ASP A 23 16.33 7.13 4.46
CA ASP A 23 17.25 8.26 4.50
C ASP A 23 16.71 9.48 5.30
N GLY A 24 15.58 9.33 5.97
CA GLY A 24 14.95 10.37 6.80
C GLY A 24 14.17 11.41 6.00
N LYS A 25 14.04 11.26 4.68
CA LYS A 25 13.26 12.19 3.86
C LYS A 25 11.77 11.89 3.97
N PRO A 26 10.92 12.92 4.10
CA PRO A 26 9.49 12.72 4.02
C PRO A 26 9.10 12.33 2.59
N PHE A 27 8.08 11.49 2.48
CA PHE A 27 7.35 11.27 1.23
C PHE A 27 5.85 11.31 1.51
N PHE A 28 5.07 11.57 0.47
CA PHE A 28 3.62 11.76 0.58
C PHE A 28 2.89 10.80 -0.35
N GLU A 29 1.87 10.13 0.19
CA GLU A 29 1.04 9.17 -0.54
C GLU A 29 -0.45 9.48 -0.34
N GLU A 30 -1.22 9.34 -1.40
CA GLU A 30 -2.69 9.35 -1.37
C GLU A 30 -3.20 8.00 -1.84
N TYR A 31 -4.14 7.44 -1.09
CA TYR A 31 -4.89 6.27 -1.51
C TYR A 31 -6.33 6.67 -1.76
N ASP A 32 -6.84 6.32 -2.93
CA ASP A 32 -8.23 6.50 -3.31
C ASP A 32 -8.86 5.18 -3.82
N HIS A 33 -10.18 5.18 -3.90
CA HIS A 33 -10.99 4.06 -4.37
C HIS A 33 -11.89 4.58 -5.50
N PRO A 34 -11.31 4.86 -6.69
CA PRO A 34 -12.03 5.53 -7.78
C PRO A 34 -13.19 4.69 -8.32
N GLU A 35 -13.08 3.37 -8.22
CA GLU A 35 -14.07 2.41 -8.70
C GLU A 35 -14.17 1.22 -7.74
N ALA A 36 -15.31 0.53 -7.75
CA ALA A 36 -15.57 -0.57 -6.81
C ALA A 36 -14.48 -1.66 -6.79
N ARG A 37 -13.77 -1.86 -7.90
CA ARG A 37 -12.76 -2.92 -8.09
C ARG A 37 -11.32 -2.40 -8.17
N VAL A 38 -11.09 -1.12 -7.92
CA VAL A 38 -9.77 -0.49 -8.10
C VAL A 38 -9.47 0.45 -6.94
N PHE A 39 -8.36 0.20 -6.24
CA PHE A 39 -7.70 1.20 -5.40
C PHE A 39 -6.49 1.76 -6.13
N GLN A 40 -6.25 3.06 -6.01
CA GLN A 40 -5.07 3.70 -6.54
C GLN A 40 -4.23 4.29 -5.40
N SER A 41 -2.92 4.18 -5.54
CA SER A 41 -1.94 4.92 -4.74
C SER A 41 -1.28 5.94 -5.64
N HIS A 42 -1.08 7.14 -5.11
CA HIS A 42 -0.37 8.22 -5.77
C HIS A 42 0.71 8.76 -4.83
N ARG A 43 1.95 8.86 -5.33
CA ARG A 43 3.04 9.56 -4.65
C ARG A 43 3.11 11.00 -5.08
N TYR A 44 3.52 11.85 -4.15
CA TYR A 44 3.67 13.29 -4.36
C TYR A 44 5.02 13.78 -3.85
N ALA A 45 5.51 14.86 -4.47
CA ALA A 45 6.77 15.49 -4.07
C ALA A 45 6.67 16.20 -2.70
N ASP A 46 5.49 16.70 -2.35
CA ASP A 46 5.25 17.47 -1.14
C ASP A 46 3.81 17.31 -0.59
N GLU A 47 3.55 17.96 0.55
CA GLU A 47 2.29 17.92 1.28
C GLU A 47 1.14 18.69 0.62
N SER A 48 1.36 19.34 -0.53
CA SER A 48 0.29 20.00 -1.29
C SER A 48 -0.59 19.00 -2.04
N PHE A 49 -0.05 17.81 -2.33
CA PHE A 49 -0.67 16.77 -3.18
C PHE A 49 -1.04 17.28 -4.58
N ALA A 50 -0.24 18.20 -5.13
CA ALA A 50 -0.51 18.83 -6.44
C ALA A 50 0.10 18.05 -7.62
N GLU A 51 1.35 17.59 -7.49
CA GLU A 51 2.08 16.93 -8.57
C GLU A 51 2.36 15.47 -8.24
N ARG A 52 1.72 14.57 -9.00
CA ARG A 52 1.92 13.13 -8.90
C ARG A 52 3.27 12.74 -9.47
N THR A 53 4.07 12.01 -8.72
CA THR A 53 5.40 11.56 -9.13
C THR A 53 5.43 10.08 -9.50
N ASP A 54 4.56 9.28 -8.89
CA ASP A 54 4.51 7.83 -9.03
C ASP A 54 3.17 7.28 -8.51
N GLY A 55 2.92 5.98 -8.63
CA GLY A 55 1.72 5.37 -8.08
C GLY A 55 1.58 3.87 -8.35
N SER A 56 0.76 3.21 -7.55
CA SER A 56 0.41 1.80 -7.71
C SER A 56 -1.09 1.62 -7.91
N THR A 57 -1.48 0.50 -8.50
CA THR A 57 -2.90 0.13 -8.66
C THR A 57 -3.14 -1.21 -7.99
N ILE A 58 -4.19 -1.31 -7.18
CA ILE A 58 -4.68 -2.56 -6.62
C ILE A 58 -6.02 -2.87 -7.28
N ALA A 59 -6.11 -3.96 -8.03
CA ALA A 59 -7.29 -4.35 -8.79
C ALA A 59 -7.89 -5.66 -8.29
N TYR A 60 -9.21 -5.78 -8.36
CA TYR A 60 -9.97 -7.01 -8.14
C TYR A 60 -10.53 -7.56 -9.47
N GLU A 61 -10.12 -8.77 -9.83
CA GLU A 61 -10.55 -9.46 -11.05
C GLU A 61 -10.69 -10.95 -10.78
N ASP A 62 -11.84 -11.54 -11.13
CA ASP A 62 -12.13 -12.98 -11.01
C ASP A 62 -11.76 -13.63 -9.66
N GLY A 63 -11.95 -12.87 -8.58
CA GLY A 63 -11.69 -13.34 -7.22
C GLY A 63 -10.22 -13.32 -6.81
N GLU A 64 -9.36 -12.73 -7.63
CA GLU A 64 -7.99 -12.36 -7.29
C GLU A 64 -7.88 -10.86 -7.01
N VAL A 65 -6.93 -10.51 -6.15
CA VAL A 65 -6.55 -9.13 -5.90
C VAL A 65 -5.07 -8.98 -6.22
N THR A 66 -4.73 -8.10 -7.15
CA THR A 66 -3.36 -7.86 -7.61
C THR A 66 -2.97 -6.42 -7.36
N SER A 67 -1.71 -6.20 -6.97
CA SER A 67 -1.11 -4.87 -6.88
C SER A 67 -0.04 -4.74 -7.95
N THR A 68 -0.02 -3.62 -8.68
CA THR A 68 0.99 -3.33 -9.71
C THR A 68 1.65 -1.98 -9.46
N TRP A 69 2.97 -1.92 -9.63
CA TRP A 69 3.76 -0.69 -9.55
C TRP A 69 4.95 -0.80 -10.52
N GLY A 70 4.94 0.01 -11.59
CA GLY A 70 5.87 -0.17 -12.71
C GLY A 70 5.77 -1.60 -13.26
N ASP A 71 6.92 -2.28 -13.36
CA ASP A 71 7.01 -3.68 -13.80
C ASP A 71 6.76 -4.70 -12.67
N PHE A 72 6.54 -4.22 -11.44
CA PHE A 72 6.36 -5.10 -10.30
C PHE A 72 4.91 -5.50 -10.09
N THR A 73 4.70 -6.77 -9.75
CA THR A 73 3.38 -7.34 -9.48
C THR A 73 3.38 -8.17 -8.20
N TRP A 74 2.34 -7.98 -7.40
CA TRP A 74 2.03 -8.80 -6.23
C TRP A 74 0.60 -9.33 -6.29
N ARG A 75 0.35 -10.43 -5.61
CA ARG A 75 -0.98 -11.01 -5.42
C ARG A 75 -1.33 -11.04 -3.94
N ALA A 76 -2.53 -10.63 -3.58
CA ALA A 76 -2.99 -10.68 -2.20
C ALA A 76 -3.05 -12.14 -1.71
N SER A 77 -2.52 -12.40 -0.51
CA SER A 77 -2.68 -13.67 0.20
C SER A 77 -3.62 -13.56 1.40
N ARG A 78 -3.83 -12.34 1.91
CA ARG A 78 -4.76 -12.05 3.01
C ARG A 78 -5.27 -10.61 2.90
N ILE A 79 -6.55 -10.41 3.11
CA ILE A 79 -7.16 -9.08 3.26
C ILE A 79 -8.07 -9.14 4.49
N GLY A 80 -8.02 -8.10 5.31
CA GLY A 80 -8.81 -7.94 6.51
C GLY A 80 -8.96 -6.47 6.88
N ALA A 81 -9.86 -6.18 7.81
CA ALA A 81 -10.24 -4.82 8.20
C ALA A 81 -9.07 -3.89 8.61
N ASP A 82 -8.00 -4.46 9.17
CA ASP A 82 -6.84 -3.71 9.66
C ASP A 82 -5.53 -4.09 8.94
N SER A 83 -5.54 -5.04 8.01
CA SER A 83 -4.31 -5.41 7.31
C SER A 83 -4.56 -6.15 6.00
N ALA A 84 -3.64 -5.96 5.05
CA ALA A 84 -3.63 -6.69 3.79
C ALA A 84 -2.21 -7.13 3.44
N VAL A 85 -2.06 -8.37 3.01
CA VAL A 85 -0.78 -9.01 2.69
C VAL A 85 -0.74 -9.37 1.22
N PHE A 86 0.37 -9.04 0.58
CA PHE A 86 0.63 -9.22 -0.84
C PHE A 86 1.94 -9.99 -1.03
N GLU A 87 1.86 -11.15 -1.66
CA GLU A 87 3.01 -11.98 -2.00
C GLU A 87 3.56 -11.60 -3.38
N PRO A 88 4.89 -11.62 -3.57
CA PRO A 88 5.48 -11.26 -4.85
C PRO A 88 5.12 -12.27 -5.93
N VAL A 89 4.68 -11.77 -7.09
CA VAL A 89 4.57 -12.56 -8.33
C VAL A 89 5.78 -12.26 -9.22
N SER A 90 6.07 -10.97 -9.40
CA SER A 90 7.26 -10.44 -10.07
C SER A 90 7.69 -9.19 -9.32
N ALA A 91 8.15 -9.37 -8.08
CA ALA A 91 8.54 -8.28 -7.20
C ALA A 91 9.62 -8.74 -6.21
N PRO A 92 10.46 -7.84 -5.68
CA PRO A 92 11.61 -8.24 -4.86
C PRO A 92 11.25 -8.64 -3.43
N SER A 93 10.05 -8.31 -2.95
CA SER A 93 9.66 -8.47 -1.55
C SER A 93 8.17 -8.77 -1.39
N ARG A 94 7.82 -9.46 -0.31
CA ARG A 94 6.45 -9.50 0.23
C ARG A 94 6.13 -8.13 0.82
N PHE A 95 4.87 -7.72 0.67
CA PHE A 95 4.39 -6.45 1.16
C PHE A 95 3.15 -6.62 2.05
N GLU A 96 3.03 -5.79 3.09
CA GLU A 96 1.91 -5.79 4.02
C GLU A 96 1.54 -4.38 4.43
N TRP A 97 0.26 -4.03 4.24
CA TRP A 97 -0.35 -2.88 4.87
C TRP A 97 -0.93 -3.26 6.22
N ARG A 98 -0.76 -2.40 7.21
CA ARG A 98 -1.38 -2.55 8.53
C ARG A 98 -1.86 -1.20 9.08
N ARG A 99 -3.14 -1.12 9.41
CA ARG A 99 -3.69 -0.04 10.23
C ARG A 99 -3.23 -0.22 11.67
N VAL A 100 -2.63 0.82 12.24
CA VAL A 100 -2.26 0.85 13.67
C VAL A 100 -3.33 1.56 14.48
N ASP A 101 -3.79 2.71 13.99
CA ASP A 101 -4.89 3.50 14.55
C ASP A 101 -5.56 4.33 13.43
N GLU A 102 -6.45 5.28 13.77
CA GLU A 102 -7.15 6.11 12.77
C GLU A 102 -6.24 7.06 11.98
N SER A 103 -5.08 7.38 12.55
CA SER A 103 -4.12 8.36 12.04
C SER A 103 -2.78 7.74 11.65
N THR A 104 -2.61 6.43 11.82
CA THR A 104 -1.35 5.73 11.58
C THR A 104 -1.56 4.49 10.70
N LEU A 105 -0.77 4.42 9.62
CA LEU A 105 -0.64 3.28 8.74
C LEU A 105 0.82 2.78 8.77
N GLU A 106 1.02 1.47 8.64
CA GLU A 106 2.32 0.85 8.45
C GLU A 106 2.38 0.11 7.11
N ALA A 107 3.47 0.34 6.37
CA ALA A 107 3.88 -0.45 5.21
C ALA A 107 5.04 -1.34 5.63
N ARG A 108 4.90 -2.66 5.57
CA ARG A 108 5.97 -3.59 5.90
C ARG A 108 6.39 -4.37 4.67
N GLN A 109 7.68 -4.33 4.37
CA GLN A 109 8.32 -5.15 3.35
C GLN A 109 9.13 -6.26 4.02
N ARG A 110 9.08 -7.46 3.44
CA ARG A 110 9.88 -8.62 3.86
C ARG A 110 10.49 -9.28 2.64
N TRP A 111 11.78 -9.54 2.68
CA TRP A 111 12.52 -10.19 1.58
C TRP A 111 13.61 -11.10 2.15
N THR A 112 14.22 -11.90 1.28
CA THR A 112 15.38 -12.72 1.64
C THR A 112 16.62 -12.17 0.97
N ALA A 113 17.67 -11.92 1.75
CA ALA A 113 18.98 -11.54 1.24
C ALA A 113 20.03 -12.46 1.88
N GLU A 114 20.92 -13.02 1.06
CA GLU A 114 21.99 -13.93 1.54
C GLU A 114 21.47 -15.10 2.39
N GLY A 115 20.30 -15.65 2.02
CA GLY A 115 19.66 -16.75 2.77
C GLY A 115 19.05 -16.35 4.11
N LYS A 116 19.03 -15.06 4.46
CA LYS A 116 18.44 -14.53 5.69
C LYS A 116 17.23 -13.66 5.38
N GLU A 117 16.20 -13.81 6.20
CA GLU A 117 15.04 -12.93 6.16
C GLU A 117 15.43 -11.52 6.61
N GLN A 118 15.00 -10.53 5.82
CA GLN A 118 15.11 -9.12 6.09
C GLN A 118 13.71 -8.51 6.13
N GLN A 119 13.59 -7.41 6.85
CA GLN A 119 12.34 -6.66 6.91
C GLN A 119 12.58 -5.17 7.09
N HIS A 120 11.64 -4.39 6.59
CA HIS A 120 11.58 -2.95 6.81
C HIS A 120 10.13 -2.54 7.02
N THR A 121 9.89 -1.69 8.02
CA THR A 121 8.57 -1.13 8.30
C THR A 121 8.65 0.37 8.17
N ILE A 122 7.79 0.92 7.32
CA ILE A 122 7.59 2.36 7.15
C ILE A 122 6.31 2.72 7.88
N ARG A 123 6.41 3.65 8.83
CA ARG A 123 5.24 4.24 9.50
C ARG A 123 4.84 5.50 8.75
N MET A 124 3.55 5.65 8.48
CA MET A 124 3.00 6.87 7.90
C MET A 124 1.91 7.44 8.80
N THR A 125 1.86 8.77 8.87
CA THR A 125 0.84 9.50 9.62
C THR A 125 -0.11 10.19 8.66
N ARG A 126 -1.39 10.22 9.04
CA ARG A 126 -2.44 10.83 8.24
C ARG A 126 -2.23 12.34 8.15
N VAL A 127 -2.33 12.88 6.94
CA VAL A 127 -2.29 14.32 6.68
C VAL A 127 -3.72 14.85 6.69
N ILE A 128 -4.06 15.63 7.71
CA ILE A 128 -5.34 16.31 7.83
C ILE A 128 -5.16 17.72 7.25
N LYS A 129 -5.93 18.08 6.22
CA LYS A 129 -6.02 19.47 5.81
C LYS A 129 -6.71 20.25 6.93
N ILE A 130 -6.00 21.22 7.50
CA ILE A 130 -6.54 22.22 8.43
C ILE A 130 -7.37 23.23 7.62
#